data_AF-A0A699VE42-F1
#
_entry.id   AF-A0A699VE42-F1
#
_cell.length_a   1.000
_cell.length_b   1.000
_cell.length_c   1.000
_cell.angle_alpha   90.00
_cell.angle_beta   90.00
_cell.angle_gamma   90.00
#
_symmetry.space_group_name_H-M   'P 1'
#
loop_
_entity.id
_entity.type
_entity.pdbx_description
1 polymer ?
#
loop_
_entity_poly.entity_id
_entity_poly.type
_entity_poly.pdbx_seq_one_letter_code
_entity_poly.pdbx_strand_id
1 'polypeptide(L)'
;MGKWSPNDKNLLIISVYAAQELAEKKMLWQYLNHMIDRWKGDVIVMGEFNEVRTQEQRFGSIFNAHWAAIFNSFISAGGLVGVPSG
;
A
#
# COMPACT_ATOMS: atom_id res chain seq x y z
N MET A 1 -6.20 15.13 18.65
CA MET A 1 -6.23 13.75 19.18
C MET A 1 -7.58 13.15 18.87
N GLY A 2 -7.63 12.03 18.15
CA GLY A 2 -8.88 11.30 17.87
C GLY A 2 -9.13 10.19 18.89
N LYS A 3 -10.39 9.76 19.03
CA LYS A 3 -10.78 8.60 19.86
C LYS A 3 -11.30 7.49 18.95
N TRP A 4 -10.73 6.28 19.08
CA TRP A 4 -11.28 5.10 18.43
C TRP A 4 -12.62 4.72 19.08
N SER A 5 -13.64 4.50 18.25
CA SER A 5 -14.96 4.09 18.71
C SER A 5 -15.28 2.73 18.07
N PRO A 6 -15.45 1.66 18.86
CA PRO A 6 -15.85 0.35 18.34
C PRO A 6 -17.19 0.46 17.59
N ASN A 7 -17.29 -0.19 16.44
CA ASN A 7 -18.50 -0.21 15.60
C ASN A 7 -18.74 -1.59 14.97
N ASP A 8 -18.22 -2.65 15.60
CA ASP A 8 -18.33 -4.06 15.19
C ASP A 8 -17.84 -4.37 13.77
N LYS A 9 -17.00 -3.49 13.20
CA LYS A 9 -16.32 -3.76 11.93
C LYS A 9 -15.12 -4.68 12.11
N ASN A 10 -15.04 -5.71 11.27
CA ASN A 10 -13.82 -6.50 11.11
C ASN A 10 -12.80 -5.70 10.32
N LEU A 11 -11.63 -5.51 10.93
CA LEU A 11 -10.54 -4.74 10.36
C LEU A 11 -9.26 -5.57 10.31
N LEU A 12 -8.62 -5.61 9.14
CA LEU A 12 -7.28 -6.14 8.97
C LEU A 12 -6.29 -4.98 8.85
N ILE A 13 -5.36 -4.88 9.78
CA ILE A 13 -4.29 -3.88 9.73
C ILE A 13 -2.99 -4.60 9.37
N ILE A 14 -2.37 -4.16 8.28
CA ILE A 14 -1.10 -4.69 7.79
C ILE A 14 -0.06 -3.57 7.83
N SER A 15 1.00 -3.77 8.61
CA SER A 15 2.17 -2.90 8.60
C SER A 15 3.25 -3.50 7.70
N VAL A 16 3.72 -2.73 6.73
CA VAL A 16 4.67 -3.17 5.70
C VAL A 16 5.99 -2.43 5.87
N TYR A 17 7.09 -3.18 5.80
CA TYR A 17 8.42 -2.66 5.56
C TYR A 17 8.96 -3.31 4.29
N ALA A 18 8.87 -2.60 3.17
CA ALA A 18 9.13 -3.19 1.85
C ALA A 18 10.62 -3.24 1.54
N ALA A 19 11.08 -4.38 1.02
CA ALA A 19 12.44 -4.56 0.52
C ALA A 19 12.76 -3.60 -0.62
N GLN A 20 14.04 -3.32 -0.87
CA GLN A 20 14.45 -2.41 -1.95
C GLN A 20 14.37 -3.06 -3.34
N GLU A 21 14.55 -4.37 -3.43
CA GLU A 21 14.63 -5.11 -4.69
C GLU A 21 13.28 -5.31 -5.39
N LEU A 22 13.26 -5.14 -6.72
CA LEU A 22 12.01 -5.14 -7.51
C LEU A 22 11.25 -6.47 -7.45
N ALA A 23 11.98 -7.59 -7.55
CA ALA A 23 11.38 -8.91 -7.57
C ALA A 23 10.68 -9.21 -6.24
N GLU A 24 11.32 -8.84 -5.12
CA GLU A 24 10.78 -9.01 -3.78
C GLU A 24 9.54 -8.14 -3.56
N LYS A 25 9.57 -6.88 -4.01
CA LYS A 25 8.38 -6.01 -3.98
C LYS A 25 7.21 -6.58 -4.78
N LYS A 26 7.46 -7.10 -5.99
CA LYS A 26 6.40 -7.75 -6.79
C LYS A 26 5.77 -8.94 -6.07
N MET A 27 6.59 -9.79 -5.46
CA MET A 27 6.09 -10.92 -4.66
C MET A 27 5.29 -10.44 -3.45
N LEU A 28 5.78 -9.42 -2.74
CA LEU A 28 5.07 -8.80 -1.62
C LEU A 28 3.70 -8.26 -2.05
N TRP A 29 3.62 -7.51 -3.15
CA TRP A 29 2.35 -6.98 -3.65
C TRP A 29 1.35 -8.08 -4.03
N GLN A 30 1.82 -9.15 -4.67
CA GLN A 30 0.98 -10.30 -5.00
C GLN A 30 0.46 -10.99 -3.73
N TYR A 31 1.32 -11.18 -2.73
CA TYR A 31 0.96 -11.77 -1.44
C TYR A 31 -0.07 -10.92 -0.71
N LEU A 32 0.12 -9.59 -0.65
CA LEU A 32 -0.80 -8.68 0.00
C LEU A 32 -2.17 -8.65 -0.70
N ASN A 33 -2.20 -8.59 -2.04
CA ASN A 33 -3.47 -8.67 -2.78
C ASN A 33 -4.20 -9.99 -2.51
N HIS A 34 -3.47 -11.09 -2.39
CA HIS A 34 -4.06 -12.39 -2.07
C HIS A 34 -4.66 -12.45 -0.66
N MET A 35 -4.02 -11.79 0.32
CA MET A 35 -4.58 -11.66 1.66
C MET A 35 -5.83 -10.78 1.67
N ILE A 36 -5.78 -9.64 0.97
CA ILE A 36 -6.88 -8.67 0.87
C ILE A 36 -8.11 -9.35 0.25
N ASP A 37 -7.94 -10.07 -0.86
CA ASP A 37 -9.03 -10.73 -1.59
C ASP A 37 -9.79 -11.77 -0.74
N ARG A 38 -9.11 -12.38 0.24
CA ARG A 38 -9.71 -13.38 1.15
C ARG A 38 -10.31 -12.80 2.41
N TRP A 39 -9.99 -11.55 2.74
CA TRP A 39 -10.48 -10.91 3.95
C TRP A 39 -11.90 -10.39 3.77
N LYS A 40 -12.80 -10.72 4.72
CA LYS A 40 -14.20 -10.28 4.71
C LYS A 40 -14.40 -9.10 5.67
N GLY A 41 -13.75 -7.97 5.37
CA GLY A 41 -13.83 -6.76 6.16
C GLY A 41 -13.00 -5.63 5.57
N ASP A 42 -12.87 -4.54 6.33
CA ASP A 42 -12.06 -3.39 5.93
C ASP A 42 -10.56 -3.73 6.09
N VAL A 43 -9.72 -3.17 5.22
CA VAL A 43 -8.26 -3.34 5.27
C VAL A 43 -7.57 -1.99 5.36
N ILE A 44 -6.58 -1.88 6.25
CA ILE A 44 -5.63 -0.78 6.31
C ILE A 44 -4.25 -1.36 6.04
N VAL A 45 -3.60 -0.87 4.98
CA VAL A 45 -2.20 -1.17 4.69
C VAL A 45 -1.39 0.10 4.92
N MET A 46 -0.39 0.04 5.78
CA MET A 46 0.43 1.19 6.17
C MET A 46 1.90 0.78 6.33
N GLY A 47 2.77 1.78 6.49
CA GLY A 47 4.20 1.58 6.70
C GLY A 47 5.04 2.18 5.59
N GLU A 48 6.22 1.61 5.38
CA GLU A 48 7.22 2.11 4.44
C GLU A 48 7.28 1.23 3.20
N PHE A 49 6.60 1.68 2.14
CA PHE A 49 6.51 0.96 0.88
C PHE A 49 7.75 1.16 -0.02
N ASN A 50 8.60 2.15 0.29
CA ASN A 50 9.75 2.53 -0.54
C ASN A 50 9.39 2.79 -2.02
N GLU A 51 8.18 3.29 -2.28
CA GLU A 51 7.65 3.58 -3.61
C GLU A 51 6.94 4.93 -3.63
N VAL A 52 7.01 5.61 -4.77
CA VAL A 52 6.24 6.83 -5.05
C VAL A 52 5.19 6.54 -6.10
N ARG A 53 3.99 7.11 -5.94
CA ARG A 53 2.87 6.89 -6.86
C ARG A 53 2.93 7.79 -8.08
N THR A 54 3.46 9.00 -7.90
CA THR A 54 3.58 10.01 -8.96
C THR A 54 4.91 10.74 -8.88
N GLN A 55 5.28 11.43 -9.95
CA GLN A 55 6.54 12.15 -10.03
C GLN A 55 6.61 13.30 -9.02
N GLU A 56 5.48 13.96 -8.73
CA GLU A 56 5.40 15.11 -7.84
C GLU A 56 5.74 14.75 -6.38
N GLN A 57 5.63 13.46 -6.02
CA GLN A 57 5.99 12.96 -4.70
C GLN A 57 7.50 12.71 -4.55
N ARG A 58 8.27 12.75 -5.65
CA ARG A 58 9.71 12.47 -5.64
C ARG A 58 10.49 13.78 -5.62
N PHE A 59 11.17 14.03 -4.50
CA PHE A 59 12.09 15.15 -4.35
C PHE A 59 13.54 14.65 -4.36
N GLY A 60 14.42 15.32 -5.12
CA GLY A 60 15.86 15.09 -5.05
C GLY A 60 16.38 13.79 -5.67
N SER A 61 15.59 13.06 -6.48
CA SER A 61 16.08 11.90 -7.26
C SER A 61 15.18 11.58 -8.46
N ILE A 62 15.67 10.73 -9.36
CA ILE A 62 14.98 10.36 -10.59
C ILE A 62 13.73 9.54 -10.26
N PHE A 63 12.59 9.96 -10.81
CA PHE A 63 11.33 9.23 -10.73
C PHE A 63 11.39 7.98 -11.62
N ASN A 64 10.97 6.84 -11.07
CA ASN A 64 10.88 5.59 -11.82
C ASN A 64 9.43 5.25 -12.14
N ALA A 65 8.99 5.63 -13.35
CA ALA A 65 7.62 5.41 -13.81
C ALA A 65 7.22 3.93 -13.85
N HIS A 66 8.16 3.01 -14.14
CA HIS A 66 7.87 1.57 -14.16
C HIS A 66 7.51 1.04 -12.77
N TRP A 67 8.27 1.47 -11.75
CA TRP A 67 8.06 1.05 -10.37
C TRP A 67 6.76 1.65 -9.81
N ALA A 68 6.51 2.93 -10.10
CA ALA A 68 5.24 3.59 -9.77
C ALA A 68 4.04 2.89 -10.42
N ALA A 69 4.14 2.46 -11.68
CA ALA A 69 3.08 1.72 -12.36
C ALA A 69 2.76 0.38 -11.68
N ILE A 70 3.79 -0.38 -11.27
CA ILE A 70 3.61 -1.63 -10.52
C ILE A 70 2.93 -1.37 -9.18
N PHE A 71 3.37 -0.36 -8.44
CA PHE A 71 2.80 -0.02 -7.15
C PHE A 71 1.34 0.47 -7.27
N ASN A 72 1.04 1.32 -8.26
CA ASN A 72 -0.32 1.75 -8.55
C ASN A 72 -1.22 0.58 -9.00
N SER A 73 -0.68 -0.39 -9.74
CA SER A 73 -1.41 -1.61 -10.10
C SER A 73 -1.73 -2.47 -8.87
N PHE A 74 -0.81 -2.56 -7.91
CA PHE A 74 -1.06 -3.22 -6.62
C PHE A 74 -2.25 -2.57 -5.90
N ILE A 75 -2.18 -1.25 -5.69
CA ILE A 75 -3.24 -0.47 -5.04
C ILE A 75 -4.59 -0.69 -5.73
N SER A 76 -4.62 -0.61 -7.06
CA SER A 76 -5.84 -0.81 -7.84
C SER A 76 -6.39 -2.23 -7.74
N ALA A 77 -5.52 -3.24 -7.78
CA ALA A 77 -5.94 -4.65 -7.71
C ALA A 77 -6.46 -5.04 -6.33
N GLY A 78 -5.94 -4.43 -5.26
CA GLY A 78 -6.45 -4.61 -3.90
C GLY A 78 -7.68 -3.75 -3.56
N GLY A 79 -8.19 -2.95 -4.49
CA GLY A 79 -9.30 -2.01 -4.21
C GLY A 79 -8.95 -0.94 -3.17
N LEU A 80 -7.64 -0.65 -3.00
CA LEU A 80 -7.15 0.26 -1.97
C LEU A 80 -7.22 1.71 -2.45
N VAL A 81 -7.41 2.63 -1.49
CA VAL A 81 -7.36 4.06 -1.74
C VAL A 81 -6.22 4.69 -0.95
N GLY A 82 -5.53 5.65 -1.57
CA GLY A 82 -4.47 6.39 -0.89
C GLY A 82 -5.06 7.41 0.06
N VAL A 83 -4.61 7.42 1.31
CA VAL A 83 -4.96 8.47 2.27
C VAL A 83 -3.89 9.55 2.21
N PRO A 84 -4.24 10.83 2.01
CA PRO A 84 -3.28 11.92 2.08
C PRO A 84 -2.62 11.96 3.46
N SER A 85 -1.29 11.87 3.50
CA SER A 85 -0.53 12.34 4.66
C SER A 85 -0.51 13.86 4.59
N GLY A 86 -1.16 14.51 5.55
CA GLY A 86 -1.24 15.98 5.61
C GLY A 86 0.09 16.68 5.77
#